data_AF-A0A6N6P3V6-F1
#
_entry.id   AF-A0A6N6P3V6-F1
#
_cell.length_a   1.000
_cell.length_b   1.000
_cell.length_c   1.000
_cell.angle_alpha   90.00
_cell.angle_beta   90.00
_cell.angle_gamma   90.00
#
_symmetry.space_group_name_H-M   'P 1'
#
loop_
_entity.id
_entity.type
_entity.pdbx_description
1 polymer ?
#
loop_
_entity_poly.entity_id
_entity_poly.type
_entity_poly.pdbx_seq_one_letter_code
_entity_poly.pdbx_strand_id
1 'polypeptide(L)' 'MPHKAKEVLRKLQRAGFEERRQSGSHLVLRHDDGRQTYLPMHTGDVPNGTFRSILKQAELTEDEFRDL' A
#
# COMPACT_ATOMS: atom_id res chain seq x y z
N MET A 1 10.94 -9.92 -1.90
CA MET A 1 11.98 -8.98 -1.43
C MET A 1 11.29 -7.96 -0.52
N PRO A 2 11.96 -7.40 0.49
CA PRO A 2 11.37 -6.33 1.28
C PRO A 2 11.09 -5.10 0.40
N HIS A 3 9.89 -4.51 0.52
CA HIS A 3 9.50 -3.30 -0.19
C HIS A 3 9.55 -2.09 0.75
N LYS A 4 10.06 -0.96 0.28
CA LYS A 4 10.06 0.28 1.09
C LYS A 4 8.67 0.88 1.13
N ALA A 5 8.26 1.47 2.26
CA ALA A 5 6.94 2.10 2.40
C ALA A 5 6.65 3.12 1.27
N LYS A 6 7.65 3.93 0.90
CA LYS A 6 7.54 4.91 -0.20
C LYS A 6 7.32 4.27 -1.58
N GLU A 7 7.87 3.07 -1.81
CA GLU A 7 7.67 2.33 -3.06
C GLU A 7 6.23 1.80 -3.12
N VAL A 8 5.76 1.18 -2.04
CA VAL A 8 4.39 0.68 -1.92
C VAL A 8 3.39 1.82 -2.09
N LEU A 9 3.62 2.97 -1.47
CA LEU A 9 2.76 4.16 -1.63
C LEU A 9 2.61 4.57 -3.10
N ARG A 10 3.73 4.73 -3.81
CA ARG A 10 3.72 5.15 -5.22
C ARG A 10 2.99 4.14 -6.12
N LYS A 11 3.20 2.85 -5.87
CA LYS A 11 2.54 1.78 -6.63
C LYS A 11 1.04 1.76 -6.37
N LEU A 12 0.61 1.90 -5.11
CA LEU A 12 -0.81 2.03 -4.77
C LEU A 12 -1.46 3.27 -5.41
N GLN A 13 -0.76 4.41 -5.42
CA GLN A 13 -1.24 5.61 -6.11
C GLN A 13 -1.42 5.39 -7.62
N ARG A 14 -0.50 4.66 -8.26
CA ARG A 14 -0.63 4.27 -9.67
C ARG A 14 -1.76 3.28 -9.92
N ALA A 15 -2.12 2.47 -8.93
CA ALA A 15 -3.31 1.63 -8.95
C ALA A 15 -4.62 2.39 -8.64
N GLY A 16 -4.58 3.72 -8.52
CA GLY A 16 -5.75 4.57 -8.29
C GLY A 16 -6.12 4.79 -6.82
N PHE A 17 -5.28 4.40 -5.87
CA PHE A 17 -5.53 4.69 -4.45
C PHE A 17 -5.13 6.12 -4.11
N GLU A 18 -5.98 6.79 -3.36
CA GLU A 18 -5.73 8.13 -2.83
C GLU A 18 -5.43 8.09 -1.33
N GLU A 19 -4.57 9.00 -0.88
CA GLU A 19 -4.33 9.22 0.54
C GLU A 19 -5.58 9.86 1.17
N ARG A 20 -6.17 9.20 2.17
CA ARG A 20 -7.37 9.70 2.86
C ARG A 20 -7.08 10.34 4.22
N ARG A 21 -6.25 9.68 5.03
CA ARG A 21 -5.94 10.12 6.38
C ARG A 21 -4.62 9.55 6.84
N GLN A 22 -3.86 10.33 7.60
CA GLN A 22 -2.68 9.84 8.31
C GLN A 22 -2.82 10.08 9.82
N SER A 23 -2.42 9.11 10.63
CA SER A 23 -2.25 9.26 12.08
C SER A 23 -0.91 8.67 12.49
N GLY A 24 0.02 9.53 12.92
CA GLY A 24 1.41 9.11 13.12
C GLY A 24 2.00 8.55 11.83
N SER A 25 2.56 7.35 11.90
CA SER A 25 3.09 6.62 10.73
C SER A 25 2.04 5.81 9.99
N HIS A 26 0.78 5.75 10.41
CA HIS A 26 -0.22 4.94 9.72
C HIS A 26 -0.98 5.79 8.69
N LEU A 27 -0.77 5.48 7.41
CA LEU A 27 -1.44 6.11 6.28
C LEU A 27 -2.58 5.24 5.79
N VAL A 28 -3.77 5.81 5.68
CA VAL A 28 -4.97 5.19 5.11
C VAL A 28 -5.07 5.58 3.65
N LEU A 29 -5.12 4.58 2.78
CA LEU A 29 -5.30 4.73 1.33
C LEU A 29 -6.64 4.15 0.93
N ARG A 30 -7.38 4.84 0.05
CA ARG A 30 -8.69 4.40 -0.44
C ARG A 30 -8.81 4.62 -1.93
N HIS A 31 -9.38 3.63 -2.61
CA HIS A 31 -9.74 3.70 -4.02
C HIS A 31 -11.23 4.10 -4.14
N ASP A 32 -11.62 4.71 -5.25
CA ASP A 32 -12.98 5.23 -5.45
C ASP A 32 -14.06 4.15 -5.54
N ASP A 33 -13.67 2.92 -5.92
CA ASP A 33 -14.53 1.73 -5.86
C ASP A 33 -14.81 1.20 -4.43
N GLY A 34 -14.19 1.81 -3.42
CA GLY A 34 -14.40 1.46 -2.02
C GLY A 34 -13.32 0.59 -1.38
N ARG A 35 -12.33 0.08 -2.14
CA ARG A 35 -11.18 -0.63 -1.56
C ARG A 35 -10.39 0.30 -0.63
N GLN A 36 -9.88 -0.25 0.47
CA GLN A 36 -9.13 0.52 1.47
C GLN A 36 -7.99 -0.32 2.05
N THR A 37 -6.81 0.29 2.18
CA THR A 37 -5.62 -0.34 2.75
C THR A 37 -4.89 0.59 3.71
N TYR A 38 -3.99 0.02 4.51
CA TYR A 38 -3.24 0.72 5.54
C TYR A 38 -1.74 0.51 5.33
N LEU A 39 -1.02 1.62 5.14
CA LEU A 39 0.41 1.60 4.89
C LEU A 39 1.17 2.19 6.09
N PRO A 40 2.05 1.41 6.76
CA PRO A 40 2.99 1.98 7.73
C PRO A 40 4.10 2.78 7.02
N MET A 41 4.07 4.10 7.19
CA MET A 41 5.03 5.07 6.69
C MET A 41 6.19 5.28 7.67
N HIS A 42 7.04 4.27 7.81
CA HIS A 42 8.34 4.39 8.51
C HIS A 42 9.52 4.27 7.52
N THR A 43 10.74 4.60 7.97
CA THR A 43 11.95 4.59 7.13
C THR A 43 12.41 3.19 6.71
N GLY A 44 11.95 2.15 7.39
CA GLY A 44 12.29 0.75 7.10
C GLY A 44 11.40 0.07 6.05
N ASP A 45 11.69 -1.20 5.84
CA ASP A 45 10.96 -2.08 4.93
C ASP A 45 9.60 -2.49 5.49
N VAL A 46 8.60 -2.59 4.63
CA VAL A 46 7.29 -3.12 4.98
C VAL A 46 7.44 -4.62 5.28
N PRO A 47 7.05 -5.11 6.47
CA PRO A 47 7.09 -6.53 6.77
C PRO A 47 6.29 -7.34 5.75
N ASN A 48 6.78 -8.52 5.34
CA ASN A 48 6.13 -9.33 4.30
C ASN A 48 4.65 -9.64 4.61
N GLY A 49 4.31 -9.89 5.88
CA GLY A 49 2.91 -10.10 6.30
C GLY A 49 2.04 -8.87 6.07
N THR A 50 2.56 -7.69 6.40
CA THR A 50 1.90 -6.41 6.16
C THR A 50 1.75 -6.16 4.66
N PHE A 51 2.81 -6.38 3.88
CA PHE A 51 2.78 -6.24 2.43
C PHE A 51 1.70 -7.14 1.79
N ARG A 52 1.63 -8.42 2.18
CA ARG A 52 0.57 -9.34 1.70
C ARG A 52 -0.83 -8.91 2.11
N SER A 53 -0.99 -8.37 3.33
CA SER A 53 -2.27 -7.81 3.78
C SER A 53 -2.68 -6.60 2.93
N ILE A 54 -1.73 -5.72 2.60
CA ILE A 54 -1.96 -4.56 1.75
C ILE A 54 -2.42 -5.01 0.37
N LEU A 55 -1.73 -5.95 -0.25
CA LEU A 55 -2.10 -6.50 -1.56
C LEU A 55 -3.49 -7.14 -1.55
N LYS A 56 -3.80 -7.94 -0.53
CA LYS A 56 -5.13 -8.55 -0.36
C LYS A 56 -6.22 -7.50 -0.23
N GLN A 57 -6.01 -6.45 0.57
CA GLN A 57 -6.96 -5.35 0.75
C GLN A 57 -7.10 -4.47 -0.49
N ALA A 58 -6.02 -4.34 -1.26
CA ALA A 58 -6.00 -3.62 -2.52
C ALA A 58 -6.51 -4.45 -3.70
N GLU A 59 -6.80 -5.74 -3.50
CA GLU A 59 -7.14 -6.70 -4.55
C GLU A 59 -6.11 -6.70 -5.69
N LEU A 60 -4.82 -6.67 -5.33
CA LEU A 60 -3.69 -6.76 -6.24
C LEU A 60 -2.91 -8.05 -6.02
N THR A 61 -2.49 -8.68 -7.12
CA THR A 61 -1.49 -9.75 -7.10
C THR A 61 -0.07 -9.18 -6.94
N GLU A 62 0.89 -10.04 -6.55
CA GLU A 62 2.29 -9.62 -6.48
C GLU A 62 2.87 -9.22 -7.86
N ASP A 63 2.38 -9.82 -8.95
CA ASP A 63 2.83 -9.50 -10.31
C ASP A 63 2.21 -8.19 -10.81
N GLU A 64 0.91 -7.96 -10.60
CA GLU A 64 0.30 -6.64 -10.87
C GLU A 64 0.99 -5.54 -10.07
N PHE A 65 1.30 -5.80 -8.80
CA PHE A 65 2.08 -4.87 -7.99
C PHE A 65 3.46 -4.61 -8.59
N ARG A 66 4.13 -5.61 -9.14
CA ARG A 66 5.46 -5.46 -9.74
C ARG A 66 5.42 -4.59 -11.00
N ASP A 67 4.37 -4.75 -11.80
CA ASP A 67 4.17 -4.06 -13.09
C ASP A 67 3.65 -2.62 -12.98
N LEU A 68 3.19 -2.22 -11.78
CA LEU A 68 3.01 -0.81 -11.43
C LEU A 68 4.38 -0.14 -11.32
#